data_AF-A0A964Z0C3-F1
#
_entry.id   AF-A0A964Z0C3-F1
#
_cell.length_a   1.000
_cell.length_b   1.000
_cell.length_c   1.000
_cell.angle_alpha   90.00
_cell.angle_beta   90.00
_cell.angle_gamma   90.00
#
_symmetry.space_group_name_H-M   'P 1'
#
loop_
_entity.id
_entity.type
_entity.pdbx_description
1 polymer ?
#
loop_
_entity_poly.entity_id
_entity_poly.type
_entity_poly.pdbx_seq_one_letter_code
_entity_poly.pdbx_strand_id
1 'polypeptide(L)'
;MSPQLIFVGAPGSGKTTIGKKISEKLGVDFIDIDHEIEMDEKISISEIFVQKGEDYFRKLEKEKIAKLLNHFNGVLSLGGGAVLNPETRQALSIAPV
;
A
#
# COMPACT_ATOMS: atom_id res chain seq x y z
N MET A 1 -5.07 -14.88 4.99
CA MET A 1 -6.01 -13.93 5.62
C MET A 1 -5.98 -12.68 4.78
N SER A 2 -7.11 -12.02 4.51
CA SER A 2 -7.18 -10.84 3.65
C SER A 2 -7.35 -9.55 4.47
N PRO A 3 -6.95 -8.38 3.92
CA PRO A 3 -7.22 -7.10 4.56
C PRO A 3 -8.71 -6.90 4.81
N GLN A 4 -9.05 -6.22 5.90
CA GLN A 4 -10.43 -5.89 6.26
C GLN A 4 -10.91 -4.60 5.59
N LEU A 5 -9.97 -3.69 5.30
CA LEU A 5 -10.23 -2.42 4.62
C LEU A 5 -8.97 -1.98 3.89
N ILE A 6 -9.14 -1.43 2.68
CA ILE A 6 -8.05 -0.93 1.85
C ILE A 6 -8.36 0.52 1.48
N PHE A 7 -7.41 1.43 1.70
CA PHE A 7 -7.47 2.80 1.22
C PHE A 7 -6.67 2.98 -0.05
N VAL A 8 -7.25 3.67 -1.03
CA VAL A 8 -6.55 4.13 -2.24
C VAL A 8 -6.76 5.63 -2.42
N GLY A 9 -5.70 6.35 -2.81
CA GLY A 9 -5.81 7.78 -3.10
C GLY A 9 -4.48 8.50 -3.18
N ALA A 10 -4.50 9.73 -3.66
CA ALA A 10 -3.29 10.55 -3.82
C ALA A 10 -2.54 10.77 -2.48
N PRO A 11 -1.20 10.98 -2.51
CA PRO A 11 -0.46 11.43 -1.34
C PRO A 11 -1.12 12.68 -0.71
N GLY A 12 -1.11 12.77 0.62
CA GLY A 12 -1.72 13.89 1.34
C GLY A 12 -3.25 13.85 1.47
N SER A 13 -3.95 12.86 0.90
CA SER A 13 -5.42 12.74 1.01
C SER A 13 -5.93 12.26 2.38
N GLY A 14 -5.06 12.13 3.38
CA GLY A 14 -5.43 11.75 4.75
C GLY A 14 -5.57 10.25 5.04
N LYS A 15 -5.23 9.36 4.08
CA LYS A 15 -5.35 7.88 4.24
C LYS A 15 -4.66 7.36 5.48
N THR A 16 -3.42 7.76 5.73
CA THR A 16 -2.65 7.32 6.91
C THR A 16 -3.31 7.74 8.22
N THR A 17 -3.86 8.96 8.27
CA THR A 17 -4.53 9.48 9.47
C THR A 17 -5.84 8.74 9.74
N ILE A 18 -6.67 8.52 8.71
CA ILE A 18 -7.95 7.82 8.85
C ILE A 18 -7.74 6.33 9.07
N GLY A 19 -6.81 5.72 8.34
CA GLY A 19 -6.48 4.29 8.43
C GLY A 19 -6.06 3.88 9.83
N LYS A 20 -5.16 4.64 10.47
CA LYS A 20 -4.77 4.41 11.87
C LYS A 20 -5.96 4.50 12.84
N LYS A 21 -6.80 5.53 12.70
CA LYS A 21 -7.99 5.69 13.56
C LYS A 21 -8.99 4.55 13.39
N ILE A 22 -9.14 4.03 12.17
CA ILE A 22 -10.04 2.90 11.91
C ILE A 22 -9.44 1.60 12.44
N SER A 23 -8.15 1.36 12.21
CA SER A 23 -7.49 0.14 12.69
C SER A 23 -7.54 0.03 14.22
N GLU A 24 -7.31 1.15 14.92
CA GLU A 24 -7.47 1.25 16.38
C GLU A 24 -8.90 0.91 16.83
N LYS A 25 -9.92 1.44 16.15
CA LYS A 25 -11.32 1.14 16.47
C LYS A 25 -11.71 -0.31 16.19
N LEU A 26 -11.11 -0.93 15.17
CA LEU A 26 -11.34 -2.33 14.81
C LEU A 26 -10.47 -3.31 15.62
N GLY A 27 -9.47 -2.82 16.36
CA GLY A 27 -8.52 -3.66 17.10
C GLY A 27 -7.61 -4.48 16.18
N VAL A 28 -7.27 -3.94 15.00
CA VAL A 28 -6.40 -4.59 14.01
C VAL A 28 -5.22 -3.71 13.63
N ASP A 29 -4.23 -4.30 12.97
CA ASP A 29 -3.04 -3.59 12.52
C ASP A 29 -3.33 -2.66 11.34
N PHE A 30 -2.46 -1.65 11.16
CA PHE A 30 -2.45 -0.75 10.02
C PHE A 30 -1.11 -0.81 9.29
N ILE A 31 -1.15 -0.92 7.97
CA ILE A 31 0.04 -0.84 7.11
C ILE A 31 -0.17 0.24 6.04
N ASP A 32 0.85 1.07 5.84
CA ASP A 32 0.99 1.95 4.69
C ASP A 32 2.09 1.39 3.78
N ILE A 33 1.74 1.04 2.54
CA ILE A 33 2.68 0.36 1.63
C ILE A 33 3.87 1.24 1.27
N ASP A 34 3.65 2.54 1.11
CA ASP A 34 4.74 3.46 0.76
C ASP A 34 5.79 3.47 1.88
N HIS A 35 5.34 3.55 3.14
CA HIS A 35 6.22 3.49 4.31
C HIS A 35 6.94 2.14 4.45
N GLU A 36 6.23 1.04 4.20
CA GLU A 36 6.81 -0.31 4.22
C GLU A 36 7.91 -0.49 3.15
N ILE A 37 7.74 0.10 1.97
CA ILE A 37 8.76 0.05 0.90
C ILE A 37 9.99 0.87 1.32
N GLU A 38 9.80 2.06 1.90
CA GLU A 38 10.91 2.88 2.39
C GLU A 38 11.69 2.18 3.51
N MET A 39 11.00 1.48 4.41
CA MET A 39 11.64 0.67 5.46
C MET A 39 12.44 -0.50 4.89
N ASP A 40 11.89 -1.23 3.91
CA ASP A 40 12.57 -2.36 3.26
C ASP A 40 13.81 -1.90 2.47
N GLU A 41 13.69 -0.80 1.74
CA GLU A 41 14.74 -0.25 0.87
C GLU A 41 15.76 0.62 1.61
N LYS A 42 15.42 1.07 2.82
CA LYS A 42 16.23 1.96 3.67
C LYS A 42 16.56 3.32 3.04
N ILE A 43 15.75 3.73 2.08
CA ILE A 43 15.80 5.03 1.38
C ILE A 43 14.37 5.48 1.09
N SER A 44 14.16 6.78 0.93
CA SER A 44 12.85 7.33 0.59
C SER A 44 12.39 6.92 -0.81
N ILE A 45 11.09 6.95 -1.09
CA ILE A 45 10.57 6.66 -2.46
C ILE A 45 11.17 7.62 -3.49
N SER A 46 11.35 8.89 -3.11
CA SER A 46 12.02 9.88 -3.95
C SER A 46 13.45 9.45 -4.31
N GLU A 47 14.20 8.92 -3.36
CA GLU A 47 15.54 8.38 -3.61
C GLU A 47 15.50 7.09 -4.45
N ILE A 48 14.50 6.22 -4.27
CA ILE A 48 14.30 5.05 -5.13
C ILE A 48 14.11 5.50 -6.58
N PHE A 49 13.26 6.49 -6.83
CA PHE A 49 13.05 7.02 -8.18
C PHE A 49 14.34 7.58 -8.79
N VAL A 50 15.12 8.33 -8.02
CA VAL A 50 16.39 8.92 -8.48
C VAL A 50 17.47 7.87 -8.74
N GLN A 51 17.61 6.88 -7.85
CA GLN A 51 18.73 5.93 -7.89
C GLN A 51 18.42 4.67 -8.70
N LYS A 52 17.16 4.22 -8.71
CA LYS A 52 16.75 2.91 -9.26
C LYS A 52 15.67 3.03 -10.34
N GLY A 53 15.05 4.21 -10.48
CA GLY A 53 14.00 4.48 -11.46
C GLY A 53 12.60 4.08 -10.99
N GLU A 54 11.60 4.65 -11.66
CA GLU A 54 10.19 4.40 -11.36
C GLU A 54 9.80 2.93 -11.62
N ASP A 55 10.28 2.32 -12.70
CA ASP A 55 9.95 0.92 -13.03
C ASP A 55 10.33 -0.06 -11.91
N TYR A 56 11.47 0.17 -11.26
CA TYR A 56 11.90 -0.61 -10.10
C TYR A 56 10.92 -0.46 -8.94
N PHE A 57 10.54 0.77 -8.59
CA PHE A 57 9.55 1.02 -7.54
C PHE A 57 8.20 0.38 -7.88
N ARG A 58 7.70 0.52 -9.11
CA ARG A 58 6.41 -0.06 -9.52
C ARG A 58 6.42 -1.58 -9.42
N LYS A 59 7.55 -2.21 -9.71
CA LYS A 59 7.73 -3.66 -9.50
C LYS A 59 7.64 -4.01 -8.02
N LEU A 60 8.35 -3.30 -7.14
CA LEU A 60 8.30 -3.51 -5.69
C LEU A 60 6.90 -3.28 -5.12
N GLU A 61 6.25 -2.18 -5.51
CA GLU A 61 4.89 -1.80 -5.10
C GLU A 61 3.91 -2.92 -5.43
N LYS A 62 3.93 -3.42 -6.68
CA LYS A 62 3.08 -4.54 -7.11
C LYS A 62 3.34 -5.81 -6.30
N GLU A 63 4.61 -6.18 -6.09
CA GLU A 63 4.98 -7.38 -5.34
C GLU A 63 4.54 -7.29 -3.86
N LYS A 64 4.73 -6.14 -3.23
CA LYS A 64 4.32 -5.89 -1.83
C LYS A 64 2.79 -5.92 -1.71
N ILE A 65 2.06 -5.29 -2.63
CA ILE A 65 0.58 -5.34 -2.67
C ILE A 65 0.09 -6.79 -2.78
N ALA A 66 0.59 -7.54 -3.77
CA ALA A 66 0.17 -8.93 -3.98
C ALA A 66 0.42 -9.80 -2.75
N LYS A 67 1.55 -9.58 -2.05
CA LYS A 67 1.86 -10.26 -0.79
C LYS A 67 0.86 -9.90 0.31
N LEU A 68 0.62 -8.61 0.55
CA LEU A 68 -0.22 -8.13 1.65
C LEU A 68 -1.70 -8.46 1.46
N LEU A 69 -2.21 -8.44 0.22
CA LEU A 69 -3.60 -8.84 -0.07
C LEU A 69 -3.92 -10.28 0.38
N ASN A 70 -2.92 -11.17 0.43
CA ASN A 70 -3.12 -12.59 0.78
C ASN A 70 -2.71 -12.95 2.22
N HIS A 71 -1.87 -12.13 2.86
CA HIS A 71 -1.22 -12.48 4.12
C HIS A 71 -1.45 -11.49 5.26
N PHE A 72 -2.05 -10.33 4.99
CA PHE A 72 -2.29 -9.31 6.01
C PHE A 72 -3.76 -9.29 6.45
N ASN A 73 -4.00 -9.29 7.76
CA ASN A 73 -5.32 -9.11 8.36
C ASN A 73 -5.35 -7.78 9.11
N GLY A 74 -5.87 -6.73 8.46
CA GLY A 74 -5.91 -5.40 9.03
C GLY A 74 -6.32 -4.34 8.01
N VAL A 75 -5.99 -3.08 8.29
CA VAL A 75 -6.24 -1.93 7.41
C VAL A 75 -5.01 -1.63 6.56
N LEU A 76 -5.17 -1.60 5.25
CA LEU A 76 -4.07 -1.36 4.29
C LEU A 76 -4.24 0.00 3.61
N SER A 77 -3.17 0.78 3.48
CA SER A 77 -3.14 2.03 2.72
C SER A 77 -2.22 1.87 1.51
N LEU A 78 -2.77 2.14 0.32
CA LEU A 78 -2.08 2.09 -0.96
C LEU A 78 -1.86 3.50 -1.51
N GLY A 79 -0.68 3.73 -2.11
CA GLY A 79 -0.40 4.94 -2.88
C GLY A 79 -1.35 5.09 -4.07
N GLY A 80 -1.59 6.32 -4.52
CA GLY A 80 -2.47 6.59 -5.66
C GLY A 80 -1.98 5.98 -6.97
N GLY A 81 -0.67 5.74 -7.09
CA GLY A 81 -0.06 5.06 -8.22
C GLY A 81 -0.37 3.57 -8.30
N ALA A 82 -0.76 2.93 -7.19
CA ALA A 82 -1.04 1.49 -7.14
C ALA A 82 -2.10 1.06 -8.16
N VAL A 83 -3.14 1.87 -8.37
CA VAL A 83 -4.23 1.58 -9.31
C VAL A 83 -3.88 1.86 -10.78
N LEU A 84 -2.68 2.35 -11.10
CA LEU A 84 -2.22 2.49 -12.48
C LEU A 84 -1.86 1.13 -13.09
N ASN A 85 -1.40 0.19 -12.27
CA ASN A 85 -1.08 -1.16 -12.69
C ASN A 85 -2.37 -2.01 -12.89
N PRO A 86 -2.59 -2.61 -14.08
CA PRO A 86 -3.77 -3.44 -14.35
C PRO A 86 -3.90 -4.66 -13.43
N GLU A 87 -2.79 -5.33 -13.10
CA GLU A 87 -2.79 -6.50 -12.24
C GLU A 87 -3.21 -6.14 -10.81
N THR A 88 -2.74 -5.00 -10.28
CA THR A 88 -3.18 -4.45 -9.01
C THR A 88 -4.68 -4.16 -9.03
N ARG A 89 -5.21 -3.52 -10.08
CA ARG A 89 -6.66 -3.27 -10.19
C ARG A 89 -7.46 -4.57 -10.20
N GLN A 90 -6.99 -5.59 -10.90
CA GLN A 90 -7.65 -6.89 -10.94
C GLN A 90 -7.66 -7.54 -9.55
N ALA A 91 -6.52 -7.53 -8.84
CA ALA A 91 -6.41 -8.06 -7.48
C ALA A 91 -7.33 -7.33 -6.48
N LEU A 92 -7.51 -6.02 -6.68
CA LEU A 92 -8.39 -5.18 -5.84
C LEU A 92 -9.88 -5.34 -6.13
N SER A 93 -10.28 -5.86 -7.30
CA SER A 93 -11.69 -5.94 -7.73
C SER A 93 -12.59 -6.79 -6.82
N ILE A 94 -12.01 -7.69 -6.04
CA ILE A 94 -12.69 -8.56 -5.07
C ILE A 94 -12.33 -8.21 -3.62
N ALA A 95 -11.57 -7.13 -3.41
CA ALA A 95 -11.06 -6.72 -2.11
C ALA A 95 -11.91 -5.57 -1.52
N PRO A 96 -11.90 -5.36 -0.20
CA PRO A 96 -12.67 -4.29 0.46
C PRO A 96 -11.98 -2.93 0.31
N VAL A 97 -12.04 -2.36 -0.91
CA VAL A 97 -11.46 -1.04 -1.28
C VAL A 97 -12.47 0.09 -1.09
#